data_AF-N9LZ05-F1
#
_entry.id   AF-N9LZ05-F1
#
_cell.length_a   1.000
_cell.length_b   1.000
_cell.length_c   1.000
_cell.angle_alpha   90.00
_cell.angle_beta   90.00
_cell.angle_gamma   90.00
#
_symmetry.space_group_name_H-M   'P 1'
#
loop_
_entity.id
_entity.type
_entity.pdbx_description
1 polymer ?
#
loop_
_entity_poly.entity_id
_entity_poly.type
_entity_poly.pdbx_seq_one_letter_code
_entity_poly.pdbx_strand_id
1 'polypeptide(L)'
;MVCFINTFKSNNVIALYQMCLKAEGIAMLPTLLVRQDIAQQRLQQVFTDFSAPDLTLWLVYASRQHLPKITQEFIAFVIENLNFYLNQQN
;
A
#
# COMPACT_ATOMS: atom_id res chain seq x y z
N MET A 1 -25.89 13.54 1.18
CA MET A 1 -25.44 14.07 -0.12
C MET A 1 -24.06 14.68 0.08
N VAL A 2 -22.98 13.94 -0.19
CA VAL A 2 -21.61 14.48 -0.10
C VAL A 2 -21.20 14.87 -1.52
N CYS A 3 -21.18 16.17 -1.80
CA CYS A 3 -20.78 16.73 -3.08
C CYS A 3 -19.29 17.10 -2.99
N PHE A 4 -18.40 16.29 -3.56
CA PHE A 4 -17.00 16.67 -3.75
C PHE A 4 -16.84 17.29 -5.14
N ILE A 5 -16.68 18.61 -5.18
CA ILE A 5 -16.56 19.41 -6.41
C ILE A 5 -15.16 19.37 -7.04
N ASN A 6 -14.20 18.64 -6.46
CA ASN A 6 -12.81 18.64 -6.92
C ASN A 6 -12.33 17.23 -7.27
N THR A 7 -12.12 16.97 -8.57
CA THR A 7 -11.54 15.70 -9.04
C THR A 7 -10.02 15.83 -9.09
N PHE A 8 -9.33 15.40 -8.05
CA PHE A 8 -7.88 15.30 -8.06
C PHE A 8 -7.44 13.93 -8.58
N LYS A 9 -6.47 13.92 -9.50
CA LYS A 9 -5.87 12.70 -10.03
C LYS A 9 -4.37 12.75 -9.81
N SER A 10 -3.84 11.70 -9.21
CA SER A 10 -2.41 11.51 -9.07
C SER A 10 -2.06 10.04 -9.22
N ASN A 11 -0.88 9.78 -9.75
CA ASN A 11 -0.29 8.45 -9.78
C ASN A 11 0.57 8.16 -8.52
N ASN A 12 0.54 9.05 -7.53
CA ASN A 12 1.30 8.91 -6.30
C ASN A 12 0.35 8.65 -5.12
N VAL A 13 0.53 7.49 -4.48
CA VAL A 13 -0.28 7.06 -3.32
C VAL A 13 -0.17 8.03 -2.14
N ILE A 14 1.00 8.64 -1.91
CA ILE A 14 1.22 9.59 -0.80
C ILE A 14 0.43 10.87 -1.03
N ALA A 15 0.39 11.36 -2.28
CA ALA A 15 -0.41 12.55 -2.60
C ALA A 15 -1.90 12.32 -2.33
N LEU A 16 -2.44 11.18 -2.78
CA LEU A 16 -3.83 10.81 -2.52
C LEU A 16 -4.13 10.65 -1.03
N TYR A 17 -3.22 10.00 -0.28
CA TYR A 17 -3.34 9.84 1.16
C TYR A 17 -3.39 11.18 1.91
N GLN A 18 -2.51 12.13 1.58
CA GLN A 18 -2.50 13.46 2.18
C GLN A 18 -3.79 14.25 1.90
N MET A 19 -4.42 14.02 0.75
CA MET A 19 -5.71 14.63 0.43
C MET A 19 -6.86 14.02 1.24
N CYS A 20 -6.86 12.70 1.44
CA CYS A 20 -7.82 12.05 2.33
C CYS A 20 -7.70 12.57 3.76
N LEU A 21 -6.47 12.76 4.28
CA LEU A 21 -6.25 13.35 5.60
C LEU A 21 -6.74 14.80 5.72
N LYS A 22 -6.79 15.54 4.61
CA LYS A 22 -7.32 16.92 4.54
C LYS A 22 -8.83 16.97 4.30
N ALA A 23 -9.51 15.82 4.29
CA ALA A 23 -10.92 15.69 3.97
C ALA A 23 -11.30 16.22 2.57
N GLU A 24 -10.38 16.12 1.60
CA GLU A 24 -10.57 16.59 0.22
C GLU A 24 -11.18 15.52 -0.72
N GLY A 25 -11.52 14.34 -0.18
CA GLY A 25 -12.19 13.29 -0.96
C GLY A 25 -12.00 11.87 -0.41
N ILE A 26 -12.43 10.91 -1.21
CA ILE A 26 -12.31 9.47 -0.96
C ILE A 26 -11.28 8.89 -1.93
N ALA A 27 -10.39 8.02 -1.45
CA ALA A 27 -9.43 7.31 -2.29
C ALA A 27 -9.32 5.83 -1.88
N MET A 28 -9.01 4.98 -2.86
CA MET A 28 -8.63 3.59 -2.61
C MET A 28 -7.14 3.54 -2.26
N LEU A 29 -6.83 3.23 -1.00
CA LEU A 29 -5.48 3.24 -0.46
C LEU A 29 -5.14 1.86 0.13
N PRO A 30 -3.88 1.42 0.08
CA PRO A 30 -3.47 0.18 0.73
C PRO A 30 -3.74 0.22 2.23
N THR A 31 -4.35 -0.85 2.77
CA THR A 31 -4.70 -0.95 4.20
C THR A 31 -3.49 -0.69 5.11
N LEU A 32 -2.32 -1.19 4.72
CA LEU A 32 -1.04 -1.00 5.41
C LEU A 32 -0.71 0.48 5.67
N LEU A 33 -1.05 1.34 4.71
CA LEU A 33 -0.72 2.75 4.74
C LEU A 33 -1.66 3.55 5.65
N VAL A 34 -2.94 3.17 5.72
CA VAL A 34 -3.99 3.92 6.43
C VAL A 34 -4.38 3.32 7.79
N ARG A 35 -3.87 2.13 8.15
CA ARG A 35 -4.27 1.38 9.36
C ARG A 35 -4.21 2.23 10.63
N GLN A 36 -3.10 2.95 10.83
CA GLN A 36 -2.91 3.78 12.01
C GLN A 36 -3.89 4.95 12.06
N ASP A 37 -4.16 5.58 10.92
CA ASP A 37 -5.12 6.70 10.85
C ASP A 37 -6.55 6.23 11.05
N ILE A 38 -6.90 5.03 10.60
CA ILE A 38 -8.19 4.41 10.88
C ILE A 38 -8.32 4.11 12.37
N ALA A 39 -7.28 3.51 12.98
CA ALA A 39 -7.27 3.23 14.42
C ALA A 39 -7.38 4.51 15.26
N GLN A 40 -6.81 5.62 14.78
CA GLN A 40 -6.89 6.95 15.40
C GLN A 40 -8.14 7.75 14.98
N GLN A 41 -9.06 7.16 14.21
CA GLN A 41 -10.27 7.82 13.70
C GLN A 41 -10.02 9.08 12.86
N ARG A 42 -8.81 9.23 12.30
CA ARG A 42 -8.45 10.29 11.35
C ARG A 42 -8.92 9.97 9.93
N LEU A 43 -9.01 8.68 9.61
CA LEU A 43 -9.60 8.17 8.37
C LEU A 43 -10.72 7.19 8.71
N GLN A 44 -11.74 7.14 7.85
CA GLN A 44 -12.83 6.19 7.96
C GLN A 44 -12.88 5.33 6.69
N GLN A 45 -12.90 4.02 6.87
CA GLN A 45 -13.15 3.10 5.75
C GLN A 45 -14.59 3.26 5.28
N VAL A 46 -14.75 3.37 3.97
CA VAL A 46 -16.04 3.46 3.29
C VAL A 46 -16.18 2.27 2.33
N PHE A 47 -17.41 1.93 1.94
CA PHE A 47 -17.71 0.82 1.04
C PHE A 47 -17.19 -0.54 1.53
N THR A 48 -17.43 -0.88 2.80
CA THR A 48 -16.97 -2.13 3.44
C THR A 48 -17.50 -3.40 2.77
N ASP A 49 -18.60 -3.29 2.02
CA ASP A 49 -19.18 -4.41 1.27
C ASP A 49 -18.43 -4.72 -0.04
N PHE A 50 -17.46 -3.87 -0.39
CA PHE A 50 -16.63 -4.04 -1.59
C PHE A 50 -15.18 -4.27 -1.19
N SER A 51 -14.59 -5.36 -1.69
CA SER A 51 -13.15 -5.61 -1.56
C SER A 51 -12.42 -5.22 -2.83
N ALA A 52 -11.32 -4.49 -2.68
CA ALA A 52 -10.36 -4.34 -3.76
C ALA A 52 -9.68 -5.71 -4.04
N PRO A 53 -9.17 -5.93 -5.25
CA PRO A 53 -8.35 -7.11 -5.55
C PRO A 53 -7.09 -7.15 -4.68
N ASP A 54 -6.66 -8.35 -4.30
CA ASP A 54 -5.41 -8.53 -3.57
C ASP A 54 -4.21 -8.06 -4.40
N LEU A 55 -3.31 -7.31 -3.77
CA LEU A 55 -2.07 -6.84 -4.38
C LEU A 55 -0.95 -7.85 -4.14
N THR A 56 -0.52 -8.54 -5.20
CA THR A 56 0.65 -9.42 -5.13
C THR A 56 1.95 -8.62 -5.24
N LEU A 57 2.83 -8.78 -4.26
CA LEU A 57 4.16 -8.19 -4.28
C LEU A 57 5.14 -9.11 -5.04
N TRP A 58 5.85 -8.55 -6.02
CA TRP A 58 6.81 -9.28 -6.84
C TRP A 58 8.23 -8.77 -6.61
N LEU A 59 9.18 -9.70 -6.45
CA LEU A 59 10.60 -9.40 -6.47
C LEU A 59 11.15 -9.60 -7.88
N VAL A 60 11.48 -8.51 -8.57
CA VAL A 60 11.89 -8.52 -9.98
C VAL A 60 13.38 -8.18 -10.09
N TYR A 61 14.11 -8.96 -10.89
CA TYR A 61 15.54 -8.79 -11.16
C TYR A 61 15.87 -9.19 -12.60
N ALA A 62 16.94 -8.61 -13.16
CA ALA A 62 17.16 -8.56 -14.61
C ALA A 62 17.44 -9.92 -15.31
N SER A 63 18.07 -10.88 -14.64
CA SER A 63 18.38 -12.20 -15.22
C SER A 63 18.31 -13.28 -14.16
N ARG A 64 17.82 -14.48 -14.50
CA ARG A 64 17.94 -15.68 -13.65
C ARG A 64 19.23 -16.47 -13.90
N GLN A 65 19.91 -16.20 -15.02
CA GLN A 65 21.14 -16.87 -15.41
C GLN A 65 22.35 -16.08 -14.89
N HIS A 66 23.24 -16.74 -14.17
CA HIS A 66 24.44 -16.15 -13.53
C HIS A 66 24.13 -15.02 -12.53
N LEU A 67 23.15 -15.22 -11.65
CA LEU A 67 22.89 -14.26 -10.57
C LEU A 67 24.11 -14.17 -9.64
N PRO A 68 24.70 -12.97 -9.42
CA PRO A 68 25.80 -12.81 -8.48
C PRO A 68 25.40 -13.29 -7.08
N LYS A 69 26.33 -13.92 -6.35
CA LYS A 69 26.07 -14.48 -5.01
C LYS A 69 25.50 -13.42 -4.06
N ILE A 70 26.01 -12.19 -4.11
CA ILE A 70 25.50 -11.08 -3.29
C ILE A 70 24.01 -10.79 -3.51
N THR A 71 23.52 -10.89 -4.75
CA THR A 71 22.10 -10.71 -5.06
C THR A 71 21.27 -11.88 -4.56
N GLN A 72 21.79 -13.11 -4.61
CA GLN A 72 21.11 -14.29 -4.06
C GLN A 72 20.93 -14.18 -2.54
N GLU A 73 22.00 -13.83 -1.83
CA GLU A 73 21.96 -13.62 -0.38
C GLU A 73 21.02 -12.46 -0.01
N PHE A 74 21.01 -11.38 -0.80
CA PHE A 74 20.06 -10.28 -0.59
C PHE A 74 18.61 -10.72 -0.82
N ILE A 75 18.33 -11.51 -1.86
CA ILE A 75 16.99 -12.07 -2.11
C ILE A 75 16.56 -12.95 -0.92
N ALA A 76 17.45 -13.83 -0.44
CA ALA A 76 17.18 -14.68 0.72
C ALA A 76 16.85 -13.84 1.96
N PHE A 77 17.69 -12.85 2.25
CA PHE A 77 17.47 -11.89 3.34
C PHE A 77 16.12 -11.18 3.22
N VAL A 78 15.78 -10.69 2.02
CA VAL A 78 14.48 -10.02 1.81
C VAL A 78 13.34 -10.99 2.05
N ILE A 79 13.37 -12.21 1.51
CA ILE A 79 12.28 -13.19 1.71
C ILE A 79 12.10 -13.53 3.20
N GLU A 80 13.19 -13.72 3.94
CA GLU A 80 13.16 -14.03 5.37
C GLU A 80 12.55 -12.90 6.20
N ASN A 81 12.87 -11.65 5.87
CA ASN A 81 12.48 -10.49 6.69
C ASN A 81 11.20 -9.81 6.20
N LEU A 82 10.84 -9.91 4.93
CA LEU A 82 9.69 -9.24 4.35
C LEU A 82 8.37 -9.77 4.94
N ASN A 83 8.29 -11.08 5.19
CA ASN A 83 7.15 -11.70 5.85
C ASN A 83 6.89 -11.09 7.23
N PHE A 84 7.94 -10.72 7.98
CA PHE A 84 7.77 -10.05 9.28
C PHE A 84 7.07 -8.69 9.11
N TYR A 85 7.48 -7.89 8.12
CA TYR A 85 6.85 -6.59 7.86
C TYR A 85 5.42 -6.68 7.33
N LEU A 86 5.10 -7.74 6.59
CA LEU A 86 3.75 -7.99 6.08
C LEU A 86 2.83 -8.60 7.15
N ASN A 87 3.33 -9.54 7.96
CA ASN A 87 2.53 -10.32 8.92
C ASN A 87 2.31 -9.64 10.27
N GLN A 88 3.12 -8.63 10.64
CA GLN A 88 2.83 -7.74 11.79
C GLN A 88 1.49 -6.97 11.65
N GLN A 89 0.74 -7.22 10.56
CA GLN A 89 -0.39 -6.42 10.12
C GLN A 89 -1.70 -7.19 9.94
N ASN A 90 -1.76 -8.47 10.31
CA ASN A 90 -3.03 -9.20 10.49
C ASN A 90 -3.47 -9.11 11.96
#